data_AF-A0A0W8E1D3-F1
#
_entry.id   AF-A0A0W8E1D3-F1
#
_cell.length_a   1.000
_cell.length_b   1.000
_cell.length_c   1.000
_cell.angle_alpha   90.00
_cell.angle_beta   90.00
_cell.angle_gamma   90.00
#
_symmetry.space_group_name_H-M   'P 1'
#
loop_
_entity.id
_entity.type
_entity.pdbx_description
1 polymer ?
#
loop_
_entity_poly.entity_id
_entity_poly.type
_entity_poly.pdbx_seq_one_letter_code
_entity_poly.pdbx_strand_id
1 'polypeptide(L)' 'MMGRWDAINVVQRMQDYMEEHITDLITMSDLAKVAGYSQWHSARIFKELTHKSPFDYLCALRLSKAALCFETKRLK' A
#
# COMPACT_ATOMS: atom_id res chain seq x y z
N MET A 1 -18.65 12.65 -8.15
CA MET A 1 -18.00 11.47 -8.77
C MET A 1 -16.50 11.75 -8.73
N MET A 2 -15.71 10.88 -8.11
CA MET A 2 -14.26 11.08 -7.98
C MET A 2 -13.58 10.85 -9.32
N GLY A 3 -12.64 11.71 -9.71
CA GLY A 3 -11.93 11.57 -10.98
C GLY A 3 -11.00 10.37 -10.96
N ARG A 4 -10.76 9.75 -12.13
CA ARG A 4 -9.79 8.65 -12.26
C ARG A 4 -8.39 9.05 -11.77
N TRP A 5 -7.99 10.29 -12.02
CA TRP A 5 -6.73 10.86 -11.54
C TRP A 5 -6.67 11.00 -10.02
N ASP A 6 -7.78 11.36 -9.37
CA ASP A 6 -7.86 11.45 -7.91
C ASP A 6 -7.71 10.08 -7.27
N ALA A 7 -8.35 9.04 -7.84
CA ALA A 7 -8.24 7.67 -7.37
C ALA A 7 -6.79 7.16 -7.47
N ILE A 8 -6.11 7.44 -8.58
CA ILE A 8 -4.69 7.08 -8.76
C ILE A 8 -3.83 7.80 -7.72
N ASN A 9 -4.00 9.11 -7.54
CA ASN A 9 -3.23 9.88 -6.55
C ASN A 9 -3.46 9.42 -5.11
N VAL A 10 -4.68 9.00 -4.76
CA VAL A 10 -4.99 8.44 -3.44
C VAL A 10 -4.27 7.12 -3.21
N VAL A 11 -4.35 6.21 -4.18
CA VAL A 11 -3.71 4.90 -4.05
C VAL A 11 -2.19 5.03 -4.03
N GLN A 12 -1.62 5.92 -4.85
CA GLN A 12 -0.20 6.20 -4.85
C GLN A 12 0.27 6.65 -3.46
N ARG A 13 -0.40 7.64 -2.85
CA ARG A 13 -0.06 8.09 -1.49
C ARG A 13 -0.12 6.97 -0.45
N MET A 14 -1.10 6.06 -0.57
CA MET A 14 -1.19 4.90 0.31
C MET A 14 -0.03 3.91 0.08
N GLN A 15 0.39 3.70 -1.17
CA GLN A 15 1.54 2.83 -1.51
C GLN A 15 2.86 3.44 -1.01
N ASP A 16 3.06 4.74 -1.22
CA ASP A 16 4.25 5.46 -0.76
C ASP A 16 4.40 5.33 0.77
N TYR A 17 3.30 5.53 1.50
CA TYR A 17 3.28 5.35 2.96
C TYR A 17 3.60 3.90 3.36
N MET A 18 3.08 2.90 2.63
CA MET A 18 3.39 1.49 2.89
C MET A 18 4.86 1.16 2.65
N GLU A 19 5.49 1.76 1.63
CA GLU A 19 6.91 1.56 1.33
C GLU A 19 7.82 2.20 2.37
N GLU A 20 7.49 3.41 2.81
CA GLU A 20 8.22 4.16 3.84
C GLU A 20 8.14 3.46 5.21
N HIS A 21 6.96 2.94 5.55
CA HIS A 21 6.67 2.30 6.84
C HIS A 21 6.62 0.77 6.78
N ILE A 22 7.32 0.15 5.83
CA ILE A 22 7.18 -1.28 5.54
C ILE A 22 7.47 -2.20 6.74
N THR A 23 8.33 -1.78 7.67
CA THR A 23 8.68 -2.52 8.90
C THR A 23 7.72 -2.27 10.06
N ASP A 24 6.89 -1.24 9.96
CA ASP A 24 6.08 -0.77 11.08
C ASP A 24 4.70 -1.45 11.09
N LEU A 25 3.98 -1.32 12.20
CA LEU A 25 2.58 -1.72 12.24
C LEU A 25 1.73 -0.66 11.53
N ILE A 26 1.33 -0.95 10.29
CA ILE A 26 0.42 -0.10 9.52
C ILE A 26 -1.02 -0.49 9.82
N THR A 27 -1.86 0.46 10.21
CA THR A 27 -3.30 0.24 10.39
C THR A 27 -4.13 0.84 9.27
N MET A 28 -5.37 0.40 9.15
CA MET A 28 -6.30 0.94 8.15
C MET A 28 -6.66 2.40 8.42
N SER A 29 -6.59 2.85 9.68
CA SER A 29 -6.73 4.25 10.05
C SER A 29 -5.61 5.12 9.49
N ASP A 30 -4.38 4.62 9.48
CA ASP A 30 -3.24 5.40 8.99
C ASP A 30 -3.33 5.61 7.49
N LEU A 31 -3.67 4.56 6.76
CA LEU A 31 -3.90 4.63 5.32
C LEU A 31 -5.08 5.54 4.97
N ALA A 32 -6.13 5.56 5.80
CA ALA A 32 -7.27 6.45 5.63
C ALA A 32 -6.90 7.93 5.81
N LYS A 33 -6.05 8.24 6.82
CA LYS A 33 -5.52 9.59 7.03
C LYS A 33 -4.72 10.07 5.83
N VAL A 34 -3.85 9.22 5.30
CA VAL A 34 -3.01 9.54 4.13
C VAL A 34 -3.85 9.70 2.87
N ALA A 35 -4.87 8.85 2.70
CA ALA A 35 -5.82 8.96 1.58
C ALA A 35 -6.68 10.24 1.68
N GLY A 36 -7.00 10.71 2.89
CA GLY A 36 -7.93 11.80 3.13
C GLY A 36 -9.41 11.38 3.08
N TYR A 37 -9.68 10.08 3.24
CA TYR A 37 -11.02 9.50 3.16
C TYR A 37 -11.29 8.58 4.35
N SER A 38 -12.54 8.13 4.51
CA SER A 38 -12.86 7.12 5.51
C SER A 38 -12.12 5.80 5.22
N GLN A 39 -11.95 4.95 6.24
CA GLN A 39 -11.29 3.64 6.09
C GLN A 39 -11.95 2.78 5.02
N TRP A 40 -13.29 2.73 5.00
CA TRP A 40 -14.05 1.95 4.02
C TRP A 40 -13.83 2.49 2.60
N HIS A 41 -13.89 3.80 2.42
CA HIS A 41 -13.72 4.43 1.11
C HIS A 41 -12.28 4.24 0.59
N SER A 42 -11.29 4.41 1.47
CA SER A 42 -9.87 4.19 1.15
C SER A 42 -9.61 2.74 0.75
N ALA A 43 -10.11 1.78 1.52
CA ALA A 43 -9.98 0.35 1.20
C ALA A 43 -10.68 0.00 -0.12
N ARG A 44 -11.85 0.59 -0.38
CA ARG A 44 -12.60 0.39 -1.62
C ARG A 44 -11.83 0.92 -2.84
N ILE A 45 -11.39 2.17 -2.85
CA ILE A 45 -10.63 2.75 -3.97
C ILE A 45 -9.36 1.92 -4.21
N PHE A 46 -8.65 1.57 -3.13
CA PHE A 46 -7.43 0.79 -3.24
C PHE A 46 -7.68 -0.56 -3.92
N LYS A 47 -8.76 -1.26 -3.53
CA LYS A 47 -9.14 -2.53 -4.14
C LYS A 47 -9.61 -2.39 -5.58
N GLU A 48 -10.35 -1.34 -5.91
CA GLU A 48 -10.79 -1.07 -7.28
C GLU A 48 -9.61 -0.81 -8.22
N LEU A 49 -8.56 -0.12 -7.76
CA LEU A 49 -7.40 0.22 -8.59
C LEU A 49 -6.34 -0.89 -8.64
N THR A 50 -6.07 -1.55 -7.51
CA THR A 50 -4.96 -2.52 -7.38
C THR A 50 -5.41 -3.98 -7.48
N HIS A 51 -6.73 -4.22 -7.49
CA HIS A 51 -7.35 -5.54 -7.39
C HIS A 51 -6.97 -6.34 -6.12
N LYS A 52 -6.37 -5.69 -5.12
CA LYS A 52 -5.96 -6.30 -3.86
C LYS A 52 -6.45 -5.46 -2.67
N SER A 53 -6.66 -6.08 -1.51
CA SER A 53 -6.85 -5.28 -0.31
C SER A 53 -5.54 -4.58 0.07
N PRO A 54 -5.59 -3.46 0.81
CA PRO A 54 -4.39 -2.78 1.30
C PRO A 54 -3.43 -3.71 2.06
N PHE A 55 -3.97 -4.62 2.88
CA PHE A 55 -3.16 -5.54 3.67
C PHE A 55 -2.58 -6.70 2.85
N ASP A 56 -3.33 -7.23 1.87
CA ASP A 56 -2.79 -8.24 0.95
C ASP A 56 -1.64 -7.66 0.11
N TYR A 57 -1.77 -6.40 -0.30
CA TYR A 57 -0.71 -5.67 -1.00
C TYR A 57 0.52 -5.48 -0.10
N LEU A 58 0.33 -5.05 1.15
CA LEU A 58 1.43 -4.88 2.11
C LEU A 58 2.17 -6.19 2.40
N CYS A 59 1.43 -7.30 2.56
CA CYS A 59 2.01 -8.63 2.74
C CYS A 59 2.85 -9.05 1.53
N ALA A 60 2.33 -8.84 0.31
CA ALA A 60 3.07 -9.14 -0.92
C ALA A 60 4.35 -8.27 -1.03
N LEU A 61 4.24 -6.97 -0.73
CA LEU A 61 5.35 -6.03 -0.74
C LEU A 61 6.47 -6.45 0.23
N ARG A 62 6.11 -6.83 1.47
CA ARG A 62 7.05 -7.36 2.47
C ARG A 62 7.75 -8.63 2.00
N LEU A 63 6.99 -9.56 1.39
CA LEU A 63 7.55 -10.81 0.88
C LEU A 63 8.54 -10.55 -0.27
N SER A 64 8.18 -9.68 -1.22
CA SER A 64 9.05 -9.30 -2.33
C SER A 64 10.35 -8.65 -1.84
N LYS A 65 10.28 -7.74 -0.84
CA LYS A 65 11.46 -7.08 -0.28
C LYS A 65 12.35 -8.04 0.51
N ALA A 66 11.74 -8.98 1.24
CA ALA A 66 12.47 -10.04 1.92
C ALA A 66 13.18 -10.96 0.92
N ALA A 67 12.49 -11.39 -0.15
CA ALA A 67 13.07 -12.22 -1.20
C ALA A 67 14.28 -11.55 -1.87
N LEU A 68 14.17 -10.26 -2.19
CA LEU A 68 15.28 -9.47 -2.76
C LEU A 68 16.49 -9.40 -1.80
N CYS A 69 16.24 -9.26 -0.50
CA CYS A 69 17.28 -9.26 0.54
C CYS A 69 18.00 -10.62 0.62
N PHE A 70 17.29 -11.74 0.42
CA PHE A 70 17.92 -13.06 0.36
C PHE A 70 18.81 -13.23 -0.87
N GLU A 71 18.40 -12.74 -2.03
CA GLU A 71 19.17 -12.88 -3.27
C GLU A 71 20.44 -12.01 -3.28
N THR A 72 20.37 -10.78 -2.77
CA THR A 72 21.56 -9.90 -2.69
C THR A 72 22.63 -10.40 -1.71
N LYS A 73 22.23 -11.15 -0.66
CA LYS A 73 23.18 -11.75 0.30
C LYS A 73 23.87 -13.01 -0.22
N ARG A 74 23.38 -13.61 -1.31
CA ARG A 74 24.00 -14.79 -1.94
C ARG A 74 25.10 -14.43 -2.94
N LEU A 75 25.15 -13.17 -3.39
CA LEU A 75 26.08 -12.67 -4.41
C LEU A 75 27.26 -11.87 -3.82
N LYS A 76 27.48 -11.93 -2.51
CA LYS A 76 28.65 -11.39 -1.81
C LYS A 76 29.31 -12.48 -1.01
#